data_AF-A0A924P2H4-F1
#
_entry.id   AF-A0A924P2H4-F1
#
_cell.length_a   1.000
_cell.length_b   1.000
_cell.length_c   1.000
_cell.angle_alpha   90.00
_cell.angle_beta   90.00
_cell.angle_gamma   90.00
#
_symmetry.space_group_name_H-M   'P 1'
#
loop_
_entity.id
_entity.type
_entity.pdbx_description
1 polymer ?
#
loop_
_entity_poly.entity_id
_entity_poly.type
_entity_poly.pdbx_seq_one_letter_code
_entity_poly.pdbx_strand_id
1 'polypeptide(L)'
;MVNALWLASWYPGRNDPFDGDFIERHATAVSRFAKITLLYVSKDGRLKNNCFQIEETTQGNLTVYKVYYGRSGWTGFAEQLLSY
;
A
#
# COMPACT_ATOMS: atom_id res chain seq x y z
N MET A 1 -12.60 20.68 9.39
CA MET A 1 -12.71 19.39 8.67
C MET A 1 -11.32 18.76 8.68
N VAL A 2 -11.19 17.52 9.14
CA VAL A 2 -9.87 16.86 9.32
C VAL A 2 -9.50 16.11 8.04
N ASN A 3 -8.25 16.29 7.60
CA ASN A 3 -7.64 15.53 6.52
C ASN A 3 -6.52 14.69 7.11
N ALA A 4 -6.60 13.37 6.96
CA ALA A 4 -5.59 12.46 7.51
C ALA A 4 -4.98 11.57 6.42
N LEU A 5 -3.65 11.47 6.44
CA LEU A 5 -2.88 10.54 5.61
C LEU A 5 -2.50 9.31 6.44
N TRP A 6 -2.92 8.13 5.99
CA TRP A 6 -2.66 6.86 6.64
C TRP A 6 -1.62 6.08 5.86
N LEU A 7 -0.52 5.73 6.52
CA LEU A 7 0.55 4.92 5.95
C LEU A 7 0.39 3.49 6.48
N ALA A 8 -0.21 2.62 5.69
CA ALA A 8 -0.44 1.23 6.08
C ALA A 8 0.64 0.35 5.47
N SER A 9 1.43 -0.34 6.30
CA SER A 9 2.35 -1.37 5.81
C SER A 9 1.65 -2.72 5.58
N TRP A 10 0.44 -2.88 6.12
CA TRP A 10 -0.33 -4.12 6.10
C TRP A 10 -1.78 -3.79 5.72
N TYR A 11 -2.09 -3.87 4.43
CA TYR A 11 -3.39 -3.55 3.84
C TYR A 11 -3.69 -4.58 2.74
N PRO A 12 -4.97 -4.93 2.50
CA PRO A 12 -5.31 -5.95 1.54
C PRO A 12 -4.79 -5.58 0.14
N GLY A 13 -3.83 -6.39 -0.31
CA GLY A 13 -3.11 -6.20 -1.57
C GLY A 13 -3.36 -7.34 -2.54
N ARG A 14 -2.77 -7.25 -3.74
CA ARG A 14 -2.86 -8.33 -4.75
C ARG A 14 -2.23 -9.65 -4.29
N ASN A 15 -1.21 -9.58 -3.45
CA ASN A 15 -0.48 -10.75 -2.98
C ASN A 15 -1.18 -11.41 -1.79
N ASP A 16 -1.73 -10.58 -0.89
CA ASP A 16 -2.37 -11.02 0.35
C ASP A 16 -3.71 -10.29 0.52
N PRO A 17 -4.82 -10.85 0.00
CA PRO A 17 -6.12 -10.18 -0.04
C PRO A 17 -6.85 -10.13 1.30
N PHE A 18 -6.42 -10.91 2.30
CA PHE A 18 -7.04 -10.96 3.63
C PHE A 18 -6.21 -10.26 4.72
N ASP A 19 -5.02 -9.81 4.37
CA ASP A 19 -4.08 -9.19 5.27
C ASP A 19 -4.43 -7.71 5.48
N GLY A 20 -4.76 -7.34 6.72
CA GLY A 20 -5.08 -5.94 7.05
C GLY A 20 -6.53 -5.50 6.79
N ASP A 21 -7.49 -6.43 6.72
CA ASP A 21 -8.94 -6.18 6.64
C ASP A 21 -9.43 -5.11 7.64
N PHE A 22 -8.86 -5.11 8.84
CA PHE A 22 -9.19 -4.15 9.88
C PHE A 22 -8.94 -2.71 9.42
N ILE A 23 -7.82 -2.44 8.74
CA ILE A 23 -7.46 -1.09 8.30
C ILE A 23 -8.44 -0.60 7.23
N GLU A 24 -8.85 -1.46 6.31
CA GLU A 24 -9.86 -1.13 5.28
C GLU A 24 -11.22 -0.79 5.92
N ARG A 25 -11.70 -1.63 6.84
CA ARG A 25 -12.95 -1.39 7.56
C ARG A 25 -12.90 -0.11 8.40
N HIS A 26 -11.78 0.10 9.08
CA HIS A 26 -11.59 1.28 9.92
C HIS A 26 -11.53 2.56 9.08
N ALA A 27 -10.75 2.57 7.99
CA ALA A 27 -10.67 3.71 7.07
C ALA A 27 -12.05 4.06 6.48
N THR A 28 -12.85 3.04 6.16
CA THR A 28 -14.22 3.18 5.67
C THR A 28 -15.17 3.76 6.71
N ALA A 29 -15.04 3.36 7.98
CA ALA A 29 -15.85 3.91 9.07
C ALA A 29 -15.49 5.39 9.34
N VAL A 30 -14.19 5.71 9.37
CA VAL A 30 -13.70 7.07 9.66
C VAL A 30 -13.95 8.04 8.50
N SER A 31 -13.97 7.57 7.26
CA SER A 31 -14.22 8.43 6.09
C SER A 31 -15.61 9.08 6.10
N ARG A 32 -16.55 8.54 6.89
CA ARG A 32 -17.86 9.15 7.15
C ARG A 32 -17.77 10.48 7.91
N PHE A 33 -16.66 10.71 8.63
CA PHE A 33 -16.47 11.88 9.50
C PHE A 33 -15.28 12.76 9.08
N ALA A 34 -14.31 12.22 8.35
CA ALA A 34 -13.10 12.93 7.93
C ALA A 34 -12.66 12.52 6.51
N LYS A 35 -11.83 13.34 5.86
CA LYS A 35 -11.23 12.97 4.57
C LYS A 35 -9.97 12.14 4.83
N ILE A 36 -9.95 10.90 4.34
CA ILE A 36 -8.87 9.95 4.59
C ILE A 36 -8.18 9.63 3.27
N THR A 37 -6.86 9.79 3.25
CA THR A 37 -6.00 9.29 2.17
C THR A 37 -5.17 8.14 2.72
N LEU A 38 -5.30 6.95 2.18
CA LEU A 38 -4.55 5.77 2.60
C LEU A 38 -3.49 5.43 1.55
N LEU A 39 -2.24 5.27 1.97
CA LEU A 39 -1.14 4.81 1.13
C LEU A 39 -0.66 3.46 1.64
N TYR A 40 -0.76 2.46 0.76
CA TYR A 40 -0.21 1.13 0.93
C TYR A 40 0.93 0.92 -0.06
N VAL A 41 2.09 0.49 0.41
CA VAL A 41 3.26 0.23 -0.44
C VAL A 41 3.72 -1.20 -0.22
N SER A 42 3.80 -1.99 -1.30
CA SER A 42 4.18 -3.39 -1.21
C SER A 42 5.09 -3.82 -2.36
N LYS A 43 5.97 -4.78 -2.07
CA LYS A 43 6.86 -5.37 -3.08
C LYS A 43 6.06 -6.38 -3.89
N ASP A 44 6.11 -6.27 -5.20
CA ASP A 44 5.51 -7.25 -6.10
C ASP A 44 6.61 -7.93 -6.92
N GLY A 45 6.84 -9.22 -6.63
CA GLY A 45 7.84 -10.03 -7.31
C GLY A 45 7.50 -10.32 -8.78
N ARG A 46 6.28 -10.02 -9.24
CA ARG A 46 5.85 -10.20 -10.63
C ARG A 46 6.16 -8.97 -11.50
N LEU A 47 6.43 -7.82 -10.89
CA LEU A 47 6.77 -6.59 -11.60
C LEU A 47 8.22 -6.63 -12.10
N LYS A 48 8.43 -6.10 -13.32
CA LYS A 48 9.79 -5.97 -13.91
C LYS A 48 10.67 -5.05 -13.06
N ASN A 49 11.98 -5.26 -13.13
CA ASN A 49 12.95 -4.47 -12.38
C ASN A 49 12.78 -2.97 -12.67
N ASN A 50 12.87 -2.15 -11.63
CA ASN A 50 12.66 -0.69 -11.67
C ASN A 50 11.27 -0.23 -12.19
N CYS A 51 10.28 -1.12 -12.28
CA CYS A 51 8.90 -0.74 -12.55
C CYS A 51 8.12 -0.59 -11.24
N PHE A 52 7.22 0.39 -11.23
CA PHE A 52 6.22 0.55 -10.19
C PHE A 52 4.83 0.65 -10.83
N GLN A 53 3.83 0.17 -10.11
CA GLN A 53 2.42 0.27 -10.49
C GLN A 53 1.65 0.93 -9.36
N ILE A 54 0.79 1.88 -9.70
CA ILE A 54 -0.07 2.56 -8.75
C ILE A 54 -1.51 2.19 -9.08
N GLU A 55 -2.26 1.74 -8.09
CA GLU A 55 -3.69 1.58 -8.15
C GLU A 55 -4.33 2.60 -7.23
N GLU A 56 -5.19 3.44 -7.80
CA GLU A 56 -5.99 4.39 -7.03
C GLU A 56 -7.43 3.87 -6.94
N THR A 57 -8.00 3.93 -5.75
CA THR A 57 -9.42 3.65 -5.52
C THR A 57 -10.00 4.75 -4.66
N THR A 58 -10.97 5.47 -5.20
CA THR A 58 -11.66 6.56 -4.49
C THR A 58 -13.10 6.15 -4.19
N GLN A 59 -13.48 6.21 -2.92
CA GLN A 59 -14.83 5.96 -2.43
C GLN A 59 -15.26 7.10 -1.50
N GLY A 60 -15.96 8.09 -2.06
CA GLY A 60 -16.41 9.27 -1.33
C GLY A 60 -15.24 10.04 -0.71
N ASN A 61 -15.17 10.06 0.62
CA ASN A 61 -14.13 10.76 1.39
C ASN A 61 -12.87 9.90 1.66
N LEU A 62 -12.85 8.66 1.17
CA LEU A 62 -11.72 7.75 1.27
C LEU A 62 -11.02 7.64 -0.08
N THR A 63 -9.73 7.96 -0.13
CA THR A 63 -8.87 7.73 -1.30
C THR A 63 -7.78 6.74 -0.90
N VAL A 64 -7.71 5.60 -1.59
CA VAL A 64 -6.73 4.54 -1.34
C VAL A 64 -5.75 4.49 -2.52
N TYR A 65 -4.46 4.63 -2.21
CA TYR A 65 -3.34 4.45 -3.11
C TYR A 65 -2.62 3.15 -2.76
N LYS A 66 -2.62 2.18 -3.66
CA LYS A 66 -1.81 0.97 -3.55
C LYS A 66 -0.65 1.07 -4.53
N VAL A 67 0.56 1.15 -4.01
CA VAL A 67 1.79 1.26 -4.79
C VAL A 67 2.53 -0.06 -4.71
N TYR A 68 2.72 -0.68 -5.86
CA TYR A 68 3.52 -1.89 -5.99
C TYR A 68 4.83 -1.56 -6.67
N TYR A 69 5.93 -2.03 -6.11
CA TYR A 69 7.25 -1.84 -6.72
C TYR A 69 7.92 -3.18 -6.98
N GLY A 70 8.54 -3.30 -8.16
CA GLY A 70 9.39 -4.42 -8.52
C GLY A 70 10.76 -4.33 -7.85
N ARG A 71 11.58 -5.39 -8.01
CA ARG A 71 12.96 -5.36 -7.50
C ARG A 71 13.72 -4.17 -8.08
N SER A 72 14.31 -3.36 -7.20
CA SER A 72 15.34 -2.42 -7.62
C SER A 72 16.65 -3.20 -7.73
N GLY A 73 17.38 -2.98 -8.83
CA GLY A 73 18.68 -3.64 -9.05
C GLY A 73 19.70 -3.37 -7.94
N TRP A 74 19.50 -2.31 -7.14
CA TRP A 74 20.38 -1.94 -6.03
C TRP A 74 19.99 -2.61 -4.70
N THR A 75 18.70 -2.80 -4.41
CA THR A 75 18.25 -3.44 -3.15
C THR A 75 18.42 -4.95 -3.15
N GLY A 76 18.47 -5.60 -4.32
CA GLY A 76 18.75 -7.04 -4.42
C GLY A 76 20.13 -7.43 -3.90
N PHE A 77 21.14 -6.57 -4.07
CA PHE A 77 22.50 -6.80 -3.57
C PHE A 77 22.59 -6.65 -2.05
N ALA A 78 21.84 -5.70 -1.47
CA ALA A 78 21.76 -5.51 -0.02
C ALA A 78 20.96 -6.62 0.68
N GLU A 79 19.85 -7.09 0.09
CA GLU A 79 19.10 -8.26 0.61
C GLU A 79 19.95 -9.55 0.60
N GLN A 80 20.84 -9.71 -0.38
CA GLN A 80 21.74 -10.87 -0.47
C GLN A 80 22.92 -10.82 0.52
N LEU A 81 23.35 -9.64 0.96
CA LEU A 81 24.40 -9.46 1.97
C LEU A 81 23.88 -9.55 3.41
N LEU A 82 22.61 -9.21 3.64
CA LEU A 82 21.98 -9.27 4.97
C LEU A 82 21.29 -10.62 5.27
N SER A 83 21.27 -11.54 4.30
CA SER A 83 20.71 -12.90 4.45
C SER A 83 21.78 -13.97 4.72
N TYR A 84 23.01 -13.56 5.08
CA TYR A 84 24.12 -14.44 5.48
C TYR A 84 24.52 -14.21 6.93
#